data_AF-E9I7F4-F1
#
_entry.id   AF-E9I7F4-F1
#
_cell.length_a   1.000
_cell.length_b   1.000
_cell.length_c   1.000
_cell.angle_alpha   90.00
_cell.angle_beta   90.00
_cell.angle_gamma   90.00
#
_symmetry.space_group_name_H-M   'P 1'
#
loop_
_entity.id
_entity.type
_entity.pdbx_description
1 polymer ?
#
loop_
_entity_poly.entity_id
_entity_poly.type
_entity_poly.pdbx_seq_one_letter_code
_entity_poly.pdbx_strand_id
1 'polypeptide(L)'
;MGGSVSTPAKPEDEKVVAEDPVIVVPEIDKLLDRDPYLKLHETEIRRRYGVFDKLRKEICESEGGIDKFTTAYKSFGIHINEDNSVTCKEWAPGARQLYLYGDFSMLNFAVFCFSFYSNEN
;
A
#
# COMPACT_ATOMS: atom_id res chain seq x y z
N MET A 1 41.96 22.96 -49.90
CA MET A 1 42.20 23.01 -48.44
C MET A 1 40.84 23.23 -47.78
N GLY A 2 40.34 22.21 -47.07
CA GLY A 2 38.95 22.12 -46.64
C GLY A 2 38.59 23.10 -45.52
N GLY A 3 37.44 23.75 -45.65
CA GLY A 3 36.83 24.54 -44.59
C GLY A 3 36.04 23.64 -43.64
N SER A 4 36.42 23.62 -42.37
CA SER A 4 35.70 22.95 -41.29
C SER A 4 34.46 23.74 -40.91
N VAL A 5 33.28 23.21 -41.22
CA VAL A 5 31.98 23.72 -40.76
C VAL A 5 31.79 23.23 -39.32
N SER A 6 31.84 24.14 -38.35
CA SER A 6 31.47 23.84 -36.96
C SER A 6 29.96 23.70 -36.86
N THR A 7 29.49 22.50 -36.53
CA THR A 7 28.09 22.22 -36.21
C THR A 7 27.71 22.91 -34.89
N PRO A 8 26.52 23.53 -34.76
CA PRO A 8 26.07 24.09 -33.49
C PRO A 8 25.82 22.98 -32.46
N ALA A 9 26.32 23.17 -31.25
CA ALA A 9 26.02 22.31 -30.11
C ALA A 9 24.51 22.32 -29.84
N LYS A 10 23.93 21.13 -29.63
CA LYS A 10 22.54 20.96 -29.20
C LYS A 10 22.36 21.57 -27.81
N PRO A 11 21.22 22.22 -27.51
CA PRO A 11 20.94 22.71 -26.17
C PRO A 11 20.88 21.51 -25.21
N GLU A 12 21.60 21.65 -24.12
CA GLU A 12 21.70 20.70 -23.02
C GLU A 12 20.33 20.51 -22.37
N ASP A 13 19.99 19.27 -22.04
CA ASP A 13 18.72 18.86 -21.45
C ASP A 13 18.37 19.70 -20.22
N GLU A 14 17.43 20.63 -20.39
CA GLU A 14 16.74 21.28 -19.28
C GLU A 14 16.04 20.18 -18.49
N LYS A 15 16.57 19.86 -17.30
CA LYS A 15 15.89 18.99 -16.35
C LYS A 15 14.55 19.65 -16.04
N VAL A 16 13.49 19.11 -16.65
CA VAL A 16 12.12 19.38 -16.26
C VAL A 16 12.01 18.95 -14.79
N VAL A 17 12.12 19.92 -13.89
CA VAL A 17 11.75 19.75 -12.49
C VAL A 17 10.25 19.58 -12.55
N ALA A 18 9.79 18.33 -12.52
CA ALA A 18 8.38 18.03 -12.37
C ALA A 18 7.93 18.75 -11.10
N GLU A 19 7.10 19.78 -11.26
CA GLU A 19 6.51 20.46 -10.11
C GLU A 19 5.78 19.40 -9.29
N ASP A 20 6.18 19.25 -8.03
CA ASP A 20 5.52 18.33 -7.13
C ASP A 20 4.02 18.67 -7.11
N PRO A 21 3.13 17.69 -7.26
CA PRO A 21 1.70 17.95 -7.28
C PRO A 21 1.32 18.73 -6.03
N VAL A 22 0.57 19.82 -6.21
CA VAL A 22 0.14 20.66 -5.09
C VAL A 22 -0.79 19.86 -4.19
N ILE A 23 -0.22 19.26 -3.13
CA ILE A 23 -0.97 18.50 -2.14
C ILE A 23 -1.70 19.49 -1.24
N VAL A 24 -3.03 19.52 -1.35
CA VAL A 24 -3.90 20.33 -0.50
C VAL A 24 -4.16 19.57 0.79
N VAL A 25 -3.56 20.06 1.88
CA VAL A 25 -3.78 19.53 3.23
C VAL A 25 -4.94 20.29 3.87
N PRO A 26 -5.98 19.60 4.36
CA PRO A 26 -7.10 20.25 5.02
C PRO A 26 -6.64 20.88 6.33
N GLU A 27 -7.10 22.10 6.59
CA GLU A 27 -6.91 22.82 7.87
C GLU A 27 -5.44 22.99 8.31
N ILE A 28 -4.50 23.02 7.37
CA ILE A 28 -3.08 23.20 7.69
C ILE A 28 -2.79 24.51 8.42
N ASP A 29 -3.51 25.58 8.10
CA ASP A 29 -3.34 26.89 8.74
C ASP A 29 -3.64 26.81 10.24
N LYS A 30 -4.69 26.08 10.65
CA LYS A 30 -5.01 25.89 12.08
C LYS A 30 -3.91 25.13 12.83
N LEU A 31 -3.24 24.20 12.16
CA LEU A 31 -2.11 23.47 12.74
C LEU A 31 -0.90 24.39 12.95
N LEU A 32 -0.60 25.23 11.96
CA LEU A 32 0.52 26.17 12.00
C LEU A 32 0.26 27.34 12.97
N ASP A 33 -0.98 27.78 13.11
CA ASP A 33 -1.38 28.79 14.09
C ASP A 33 -1.24 28.27 15.52
N ARG A 34 -1.54 26.98 15.74
CA ARG A 34 -1.40 26.32 17.04
C ARG A 34 0.07 26.09 17.41
N ASP A 35 0.90 25.73 16.44
CA ASP A 35 2.33 25.52 16.62
C ASP A 35 3.16 26.16 15.48
N PRO A 36 3.59 27.41 15.67
CA PRO A 36 4.35 28.15 14.65
C PRO A 36 5.69 27.51 14.26
N TYR A 37 6.29 26.68 15.12
CA TYR A 37 7.56 26.03 14.79
C TYR A 37 7.42 25.02 13.65
N LEU A 38 6.21 24.48 13.44
CA LEU A 38 5.94 23.54 12.35
C LEU A 38 5.98 24.18 10.95
N LYS A 39 5.95 25.52 10.86
CA LYS A 39 6.00 26.24 9.59
C LYS A 39 7.29 25.95 8.81
N LEU A 40 8.40 25.74 9.52
CA LEU A 40 9.68 25.35 8.89
C LEU A 40 9.61 23.96 8.23
N HIS A 41 8.67 23.12 8.66
CA HIS A 41 8.50 21.75 8.20
C HIS A 41 7.24 21.54 7.36
N GLU A 42 6.58 22.63 6.93
CA GLU A 42 5.31 22.58 6.20
C GLU A 42 5.40 21.71 4.94
N THR A 43 6.49 21.82 4.18
CA THR A 43 6.74 21.01 2.98
C THR A 43 6.67 19.51 3.28
N GLU A 44 7.28 19.07 4.38
CA GLU A 44 7.30 17.65 4.76
C GLU A 44 5.94 17.19 5.28
N ILE A 45 5.20 18.04 5.99
CA ILE A 45 3.83 17.76 6.42
C ILE A 45 2.93 17.54 5.20
N ARG A 46 3.01 18.42 4.20
CA ARG A 46 2.27 18.28 2.93
C ARG A 46 2.65 16.99 2.20
N ARG A 47 3.94 16.69 2.08
CA ARG A 47 4.43 15.44 1.45
C ARG A 47 3.86 14.20 2.13
N ARG A 48 3.90 14.13 3.47
CA ARG A 48 3.37 13.01 4.26
C ARG A 48 1.87 12.86 4.09
N TYR A 49 1.12 13.97 4.08
CA TYR A 49 -0.31 13.92 3.83
C TYR A 49 -0.62 13.38 2.44
N GLY A 50 0.15 13.74 1.41
CA GLY A 50 -0.01 13.17 0.07
C GLY A 50 0.19 11.66 0.02
N VAL A 51 1.21 11.15 0.72
CA VAL A 51 1.44 9.70 0.86
C VAL A 51 0.28 9.03 1.59
N PHE A 52 -0.21 9.63 2.68
CA PHE A 52 -1.36 9.14 3.41
C PHE A 52 -2.63 9.10 2.55
N ASP A 53 -2.97 10.19 1.85
CA ASP A 53 -4.18 10.26 1.04
C ASP A 53 -4.13 9.28 -0.14
N LYS A 54 -2.95 9.11 -0.74
CA LYS A 54 -2.73 8.08 -1.76
C LYS A 54 -3.00 6.69 -1.21
N LEU A 55 -2.36 6.31 -0.10
CA LEU A 55 -2.56 5.00 0.53
C LEU A 55 -4.02 4.78 0.94
N ARG A 56 -4.66 5.82 1.50
CA ARG A 56 -6.07 5.78 1.88
C ARG A 56 -6.96 5.50 0.68
N LYS A 57 -6.71 6.15 -0.46
CA LYS A 57 -7.47 5.92 -1.71
C LYS A 57 -7.26 4.49 -2.21
N GLU A 58 -6.02 4.01 -2.26
CA GLU A 58 -5.71 2.65 -2.67
C GLU A 58 -6.43 1.61 -1.80
N ILE A 59 -6.45 1.78 -0.47
CA ILE A 59 -7.20 0.91 0.45
C ILE A 59 -8.72 1.02 0.20
N CYS A 60 -9.25 2.23 0.03
CA CYS A 60 -10.67 2.43 -0.23
C CYS A 60 -11.12 1.77 -1.54
N GLU A 61 -10.29 1.84 -2.59
CA GLU A 61 -10.56 1.26 -3.91
C GLU A 61 -10.45 -0.27 -3.90
N SER A 62 -9.42 -0.83 -3.26
CA SER A 62 -9.16 -2.27 -3.24
C SER A 62 -10.01 -3.05 -2.22
N GLU A 63 -10.18 -2.51 -1.01
CA GLU A 63 -10.82 -3.21 0.12
C GLU A 63 -12.25 -2.71 0.39
N GLY A 64 -12.71 -1.71 -0.36
CA GLY A 64 -14.05 -1.12 -0.22
C GLY A 64 -14.22 -0.27 1.02
N GLY A 65 -13.14 0.29 1.55
CA GLY A 65 -13.12 1.24 2.66
C GLY A 65 -12.29 0.80 3.87
N ILE A 66 -11.95 1.77 4.74
CA ILE A 66 -11.15 1.53 5.96
C ILE A 66 -11.87 0.57 6.92
N ASP A 67 -13.20 0.69 7.06
CA ASP A 67 -13.98 -0.16 7.96
C ASP A 67 -13.93 -1.63 7.53
N LYS A 68 -13.98 -1.90 6.22
CA LYS A 68 -13.84 -3.26 5.69
C LYS A 68 -12.41 -3.78 5.91
N PHE A 69 -11.42 -2.98 5.55
CA PHE A 69 -10.00 -3.33 5.72
C PHE A 69 -9.66 -3.69 7.18
N THR A 70 -10.15 -2.89 8.15
CA THR A 70 -9.89 -3.10 9.57
C THR A 70 -10.66 -4.29 10.18
N THR A 71 -11.63 -4.86 9.47
CA THR A 71 -12.40 -6.05 9.91
C THR A 71 -11.90 -7.36 9.31
N ALA A 72 -10.65 -7.39 8.81
CA ALA A 72 -10.02 -8.57 8.22
C ALA A 72 -10.11 -9.83 9.11
N TYR A 73 -10.11 -9.68 10.44
CA TYR A 73 -10.25 -10.78 11.41
C TYR A 73 -11.54 -11.60 11.26
N LYS A 74 -12.56 -11.07 10.60
CA LYS A 74 -13.80 -11.81 10.27
C LYS A 74 -13.59 -12.85 9.16
N SER A 75 -12.49 -12.76 8.42
CA SER A 75 -12.19 -13.62 7.28
C SER A 75 -10.85 -14.34 7.41
N PHE A 76 -9.83 -13.68 7.97
CA PHE A 76 -8.53 -14.26 8.29
C PHE A 76 -8.58 -15.00 9.63
N GLY A 77 -7.73 -16.02 9.79
CA GLY A 77 -7.73 -16.93 10.92
C GLY A 77 -8.63 -18.14 10.68
N ILE A 78 -9.08 -18.76 11.78
CA ILE A 78 -9.88 -19.99 11.77
C ILE A 78 -11.32 -19.65 12.16
N HIS A 79 -12.27 -20.02 11.30
CA HIS A 79 -13.70 -19.77 11.49
C HIS A 79 -14.50 -21.05 11.30
N ILE A 80 -15.50 -21.27 12.17
CA ILE A 80 -16.45 -22.37 12.04
C ILE A 80 -17.72 -21.83 11.36
N ASN A 81 -18.08 -22.43 10.23
CA ASN A 81 -19.24 -22.03 9.44
C ASN A 81 -20.53 -22.65 10.00
N GLU A 82 -21.69 -22.16 9.55
CA GLU A 82 -23.01 -22.64 10.01
C GLU A 82 -23.28 -24.12 9.69
N ASP A 83 -22.63 -24.65 8.65
CA ASP A 83 -22.67 -26.07 8.26
C ASP A 83 -21.67 -26.95 9.03
N ASN A 84 -21.01 -26.40 10.06
CA ASN A 84 -19.92 -26.99 10.83
C ASN A 84 -18.62 -27.25 10.03
N SER A 85 -18.47 -26.71 8.82
CA SER A 85 -17.18 -26.71 8.13
C SER A 85 -16.22 -25.68 8.75
N VAL A 86 -14.91 -25.88 8.58
CA VAL A 86 -13.88 -24.98 9.12
C VAL A 86 -13.18 -24.28 7.96
N THR A 87 -13.22 -22.95 7.97
CA THR A 87 -12.45 -22.10 7.05
C THR A 87 -11.19 -21.63 7.76
N CYS A 88 -10.03 -21.80 7.13
CA CYS A 88 -8.78 -21.22 7.61
C CYS A 88 -8.17 -20.35 6.51
N LYS A 89 -7.85 -19.10 6.83
CA LYS A 89 -7.23 -18.16 5.89
C LYS A 89 -6.03 -17.47 6.53
N GLU A 90 -4.88 -17.60 5.90
CA GLU A 90 -3.60 -17.06 6.37
C GLU A 90 -2.87 -16.37 5.21
N TRP A 91 -2.12 -15.31 5.52
CA TRP A 91 -1.29 -14.66 4.51
C TRP A 91 0.13 -15.24 4.54
N ALA A 92 0.44 -16.09 3.57
CA ALA A 92 1.77 -16.71 3.45
C ALA A 92 2.23 -16.77 1.98
N PRO A 93 2.53 -15.63 1.35
CA PRO A 93 2.87 -15.56 -0.08
C PRO A 93 4.15 -16.33 -0.46
N GLY A 94 5.05 -16.56 0.50
CA GLY A 94 6.27 -17.35 0.31
C GLY A 94 6.13 -18.84 0.64
N ALA A 95 4.96 -19.30 1.10
CA ALA A 95 4.79 -20.70 1.49
C ALA A 95 4.58 -21.58 0.25
N ARG A 96 5.39 -22.64 0.13
CA ARG A 96 5.14 -23.68 -0.89
C ARG A 96 3.90 -24.50 -0.55
N GLN A 97 3.69 -24.76 0.74
CA GLN A 97 2.60 -25.58 1.29
C GLN A 97 2.22 -25.05 2.67
N LEU A 98 0.94 -25.11 2.99
CA LEU A 98 0.37 -24.74 4.29
C LEU A 98 -0.30 -25.97 4.91
N TYR A 99 -0.18 -26.08 6.22
CA TYR A 99 -0.75 -27.16 7.01
C TYR A 99 -1.35 -26.58 8.28
N LEU A 100 -2.55 -27.05 8.64
CA LEU A 100 -3.18 -26.72 9.90
C LEU A 100 -2.92 -27.85 10.91
N TYR A 101 -2.42 -27.50 12.09
CA TYR A 101 -1.96 -28.46 13.08
C TYR A 101 -2.45 -28.09 14.49
N GLY A 102 -2.81 -29.09 15.29
CA GLY A 102 -3.17 -28.90 16.70
C GLY A 102 -3.68 -30.19 17.34
N ASP A 103 -4.21 -30.09 18.55
CA ASP A 103 -4.72 -31.26 19.31
C ASP A 103 -5.84 -32.00 18.56
N PHE A 104 -6.57 -31.30 17.68
CA PHE A 104 -7.61 -31.87 16.81
C PHE A 104 -7.06 -32.85 15.75
N SER A 105 -5.76 -32.82 15.43
CA SER A 105 -5.15 -33.66 14.41
C SER A 105 -4.26 -34.79 14.94
N MET A 106 -4.13 -34.96 16.27
CA MET A 106 -3.36 -36.04 16.91
C MET A 106 -2.03 -36.37 16.20
N LEU A 107 -1.21 -35.36 15.87
CA LEU A 107 0.08 -35.51 15.16
C LEU A 107 0.02 -35.94 13.68
N ASN A 108 -1.16 -36.02 13.05
CA ASN A 108 -1.26 -36.21 11.60
C ASN A 108 -1.24 -34.84 10.88
N PHE A 109 -0.33 -34.68 9.93
CA PHE A 109 -0.29 -33.51 9.04
C PHE A 109 -1.50 -33.55 8.11
N ALA A 110 -2.61 -32.94 8.50
CA ALA A 110 -3.75 -32.78 7.61
C ALA A 110 -3.37 -31.80 6.49
N VAL A 111 -3.25 -32.33 5.27
CA VAL A 111 -2.95 -31.57 4.06
C VAL A 111 -4.22 -30.85 3.62
N PHE A 112 -4.33 -29.55 3.92
CA PHE A 112 -5.30 -28.68 3.26
C PHE A 112 -4.53 -27.69 2.40
N CYS A 113 -4.39 -28.06 1.13
CA CYS A 113 -3.86 -27.17 0.11
C CYS A 113 -4.91 -26.10 -0.17
N PHE A 114 -4.82 -24.96 0.51
CA PHE A 114 -5.66 -23.80 0.19
C PHE A 114 -5.20 -23.22 -1.16
N SER A 115 -6.14 -23.03 -2.07
CA SER A 115 -5.89 -22.30 -3.31
C SER A 115 -5.54 -20.85 -2.98
N PHE A 116 -4.38 -20.41 -3.44
CA PHE A 116 -4.04 -19.00 -3.51
C PHE A 116 -5.10 -18.28 -4.36
N TYR A 117 -5.92 -17.44 -3.72
CA TYR A 117 -6.66 -16.44 -4.49
C TYR A 117 -5.65 -15.36 -4.88
N SER A 118 -5.09 -15.50 -6.09
CA SER A 118 -4.55 -14.36 -6.82
C SER A 118 -5.75 -13.52 -7.22
N ASN A 119 -5.93 -12.38 -6.55
CA ASN A 119 -6.81 -11.34 -7.08
C ASN A 119 -6.11 -10.78 -8.33
N GLU A 120 -6.38 -11.38 -9.49
CA GLU A 120 -6.27 -10.66 -10.75
C GLU A 120 -7.51 -9.78 -10.87
N ASN A 121 -7.26 -8.47 -11.05
CA ASN A 121 -8.23 -7.38 -11.14
C ASN A 121 -9.34 -7.61 -12.17
#